data_AF-A0A235IWB6-F1
#
_entry.id   AF-A0A235IWB6-F1
#
_cell.length_a   1.000
_cell.length_b   1.000
_cell.length_c   1.000
_cell.angle_alpha   90.00
_cell.angle_beta   90.00
_cell.angle_gamma   90.00
#
_symmetry.space_group_name_H-M   'P 1'
#
loop_
_entity.id
_entity.type
_entity.pdbx_description
1 polymer ?
#
loop_
_entity_poly.entity_id
_entity_poly.type
_entity_poly.pdbx_seq_one_letter_code
_entity_poly.pdbx_strand_id
1 'polypeptide(L)'
;MLIRRVSILAVAMIALGSTIALAKPTLLSRQVIAQTPTNLSRPNRAKSGGWLKDLNLTSQQLQQIKEIRRQSKQQIAQKSQEIRQGQQELHDLIAGTTATKEQVRDKYNQIKLVKQQLADIQFENTLAIREILNPEQRQKFADRMYKKNPPAQHN
;
A
#
# COMPACT_ATOMS: atom_id res chain seq x y z
N MET A 1 16.92 0.06 -54.60
CA MET A 1 15.99 -1.08 -54.50
C MET A 1 16.80 -2.30 -54.07
N LEU A 2 16.58 -2.80 -52.85
CA LEU A 2 17.30 -3.95 -52.30
C LEU A 2 16.29 -5.01 -51.86
N ILE A 3 16.44 -6.21 -52.41
CA ILE A 3 15.62 -7.41 -52.19
C ILE A 3 15.99 -8.03 -50.83
N ARG A 4 15.00 -8.33 -49.97
CA ARG A 4 15.09 -9.35 -48.90
C ARG A 4 13.70 -9.96 -48.67
N ARG A 5 13.41 -11.13 -49.24
CA ARG A 5 13.59 -12.51 -48.74
C ARG A 5 12.45 -13.00 -47.82
N VAL A 6 11.75 -14.01 -48.33
CA VAL A 6 10.73 -14.88 -47.73
C VAL A 6 11.39 -15.87 -46.75
N SER A 7 10.70 -16.25 -45.66
CA SER A 7 10.77 -17.58 -44.99
C SER A 7 9.73 -17.62 -43.86
N ILE A 8 8.59 -18.32 -44.04
CA ILE A 8 8.31 -19.73 -43.74
C ILE A 8 8.21 -20.01 -42.22
N LEU A 9 6.97 -20.29 -41.82
CA LEU A 9 6.53 -20.88 -40.56
C LEU A 9 7.29 -22.16 -40.21
N ALA A 10 7.72 -22.27 -38.96
CA ALA A 10 8.00 -23.57 -38.34
C ALA A 10 7.43 -23.56 -36.92
N VAL A 11 6.25 -24.16 -36.76
CA VAL A 11 5.67 -24.52 -35.46
C VAL A 11 6.30 -25.85 -35.05
N ALA A 12 7.11 -25.85 -33.99
CA ALA A 12 7.63 -27.05 -33.37
C ALA A 12 7.02 -27.17 -31.96
N MET A 13 5.90 -27.88 -31.87
CA MET A 13 5.32 -28.33 -30.61
C MET A 13 6.04 -29.61 -30.20
N ILE A 14 6.85 -29.54 -29.16
CA ILE A 14 7.42 -30.72 -28.50
C ILE A 14 6.79 -30.81 -27.12
N ALA A 15 5.77 -31.66 -27.02
CA ALA A 15 5.20 -32.11 -25.76
C ALA A 15 5.99 -33.33 -25.29
N LEU A 16 6.70 -33.22 -24.16
CA LEU A 16 7.14 -34.38 -23.38
C LEU A 16 6.47 -34.30 -22.01
N GLY A 17 5.46 -35.16 -21.84
CA GLY A 17 4.92 -35.52 -20.54
C GLY A 17 5.81 -36.57 -19.89
N SER A 18 6.25 -36.30 -18.68
CA SER A 18 6.86 -37.29 -17.80
C SER A 18 6.10 -37.30 -16.48
N THR A 19 5.18 -38.26 -16.36
CA THR A 19 4.51 -38.64 -15.12
C THR A 19 5.50 -39.39 -14.24
N ILE A 20 5.87 -38.84 -13.09
CA ILE A 20 6.59 -39.60 -12.06
C ILE A 20 5.60 -39.92 -10.94
N ALA A 21 5.55 -41.22 -10.62
CA ALA A 21 4.66 -41.84 -9.64
C ALA A 21 4.92 -41.36 -8.21
N LEU A 22 3.85 -41.03 -7.49
CA LEU A 22 3.84 -40.71 -6.06
C LEU A 22 3.92 -42.01 -5.23
N ALA A 23 5.10 -42.35 -4.72
CA ALA A 23 5.23 -43.34 -3.66
C ALA A 23 4.82 -42.71 -2.32
N LYS A 24 3.92 -43.39 -1.59
CA LYS A 24 3.42 -42.99 -0.26
C LYS A 24 4.38 -43.47 0.83
N PRO A 25 5.09 -42.59 1.56
CA PRO A 25 5.77 -43.00 2.78
C PRO A 25 4.79 -43.12 3.95
N THR A 26 4.89 -44.28 4.59
CA THR A 26 4.27 -44.76 5.83
C THR A 26 4.07 -43.68 6.90
N LEU A 27 2.86 -43.68 7.47
CA LEU A 27 2.42 -42.90 8.61
C LEU A 27 3.19 -43.32 9.87
N LEU A 28 4.18 -42.52 10.27
CA LEU A 28 4.71 -42.56 11.64
C LEU A 28 3.94 -41.53 12.47
N SER A 29 2.99 -42.02 13.26
CA SER A 29 2.41 -41.31 14.39
C SER A 29 3.51 -40.78 15.29
N ARG A 30 3.66 -39.45 15.40
CA ARG A 30 4.33 -38.85 16.54
C ARG A 30 3.74 -37.49 16.90
N GLN A 31 3.13 -37.50 18.09
CA GLN A 31 2.81 -36.38 18.97
C GLN A 31 1.77 -35.37 18.46
N VAL A 32 0.52 -35.68 18.83
CA VAL A 32 -0.49 -34.69 19.18
C VAL A 32 0.09 -33.81 20.29
N ILE A 33 0.73 -32.70 19.90
CA ILE A 33 0.79 -31.52 20.75
C ILE A 33 -0.43 -30.73 20.33
N ALA A 34 -1.43 -30.71 21.20
CA ALA A 34 -2.61 -29.88 21.04
C ALA A 34 -2.15 -28.43 20.84
N GLN A 35 -2.11 -27.98 19.59
CA GLN A 35 -2.06 -26.57 19.28
C GLN A 35 -3.43 -26.06 19.68
N THR A 36 -3.56 -25.53 20.90
CA THR A 36 -4.61 -24.58 21.19
C THR A 36 -4.50 -23.51 20.11
N PRO A 37 -5.49 -23.36 19.21
CA PRO A 37 -5.54 -22.12 18.46
C PRO A 37 -5.92 -21.09 19.53
N THR A 38 -4.92 -20.46 20.14
CA THR A 38 -5.05 -19.06 20.51
C THR A 38 -5.13 -18.30 19.19
N ASN A 39 -6.26 -18.51 18.51
CA ASN A 39 -6.94 -17.57 17.66
C ASN A 39 -7.30 -16.41 18.59
N LEU A 40 -6.26 -15.67 19.00
CA LEU A 40 -6.38 -14.25 19.24
C LEU A 40 -6.68 -13.67 17.86
N SER A 41 -7.92 -13.86 17.45
CA SER A 41 -8.66 -12.92 16.63
C SER A 41 -8.40 -11.57 17.30
N ARG A 42 -7.32 -10.89 16.89
CA ARG A 42 -7.16 -9.47 17.14
C ARG A 42 -8.46 -8.90 16.62
N PRO A 43 -9.35 -8.36 17.47
CA PRO A 43 -10.62 -7.85 17.00
C PRO A 43 -10.24 -6.84 15.92
N ASN A 44 -10.63 -7.20 14.70
CA ASN A 44 -10.41 -6.42 13.51
C ASN A 44 -10.83 -5.00 13.90
N ARG A 45 -9.87 -4.08 14.04
CA ARG A 45 -10.16 -2.66 14.33
C ARG A 45 -10.77 -2.09 13.06
N ALA A 46 -11.98 -2.50 12.75
CA ALA A 46 -12.99 -1.70 12.09
C ALA A 46 -13.42 -0.54 13.02
N LYS A 47 -12.45 0.14 13.66
CA LYS A 47 -12.61 1.53 14.10
C LYS A 47 -12.41 2.43 12.87
N SER A 48 -13.02 2.09 11.73
CA SER A 48 -13.07 2.94 10.54
C SER A 48 -13.84 4.25 10.81
N GLY A 49 -14.45 4.38 11.99
CA GLY A 49 -15.00 5.63 12.50
C GLY A 49 -13.96 6.66 12.95
N GLY A 50 -12.69 6.29 13.20
CA GLY A 50 -11.59 7.23 13.50
C GLY A 50 -11.96 8.46 14.35
N TRP A 51 -11.31 9.59 14.05
CA TRP A 51 -11.58 10.93 14.58
C TRP A 51 -12.93 11.51 14.09
N LEU A 52 -13.63 10.85 13.15
CA LEU A 52 -14.92 11.32 12.64
C LEU A 52 -16.03 11.23 13.67
N LYS A 53 -15.90 10.29 14.62
CA LYS A 53 -16.88 10.12 15.71
C LYS A 53 -16.98 11.36 16.60
N ASP A 54 -15.93 12.18 16.62
CA ASP A 54 -15.84 13.34 17.52
C ASP A 54 -16.40 14.63 16.89
N LEU A 55 -16.86 14.57 15.64
CA LEU A 55 -17.37 15.73 14.89
C LEU A 55 -18.89 15.87 14.97
N ASN A 56 -19.60 14.97 15.68
CA ASN A 56 -21.07 14.96 15.73
C ASN A 56 -21.71 15.03 14.33
N LEU A 57 -21.24 14.19 13.41
CA LEU A 57 -21.70 14.18 12.02
C LEU A 57 -23.16 13.69 11.92
N THR A 58 -23.92 14.28 11.01
CA THR A 58 -25.20 13.68 10.60
C THR A 58 -24.95 12.37 9.86
N SER A 59 -25.97 11.49 9.80
CA SER A 59 -25.89 10.23 9.04
C SER A 59 -25.52 10.46 7.58
N GLN A 60 -26.04 11.53 6.97
CA GLN A 60 -25.73 11.92 5.59
C GLN A 60 -24.27 12.36 5.42
N GLN A 61 -23.78 13.26 6.29
CA GLN A 61 -22.39 13.70 6.25
C GLN A 61 -21.43 12.52 6.43
N LEU A 62 -21.74 11.61 7.35
CA LEU A 62 -20.94 10.41 7.60
C LEU A 62 -20.88 9.49 6.37
N GLN A 63 -21.99 9.30 5.66
CA GLN A 63 -22.02 8.51 4.43
C GLN A 63 -21.16 9.15 3.33
N GLN A 64 -21.30 10.46 3.10
CA GLN A 64 -20.51 11.18 2.10
C GLN A 64 -19.00 11.10 2.40
N ILE A 65 -18.60 11.30 3.65
CA ILE A 65 -17.20 11.19 4.07
C ILE A 65 -16.66 9.77 3.91
N LYS A 66 -17.46 8.74 4.20
CA LYS A 66 -17.06 7.34 3.99
C LYS A 66 -16.81 7.06 2.52
N GLU A 67 -17.62 7.63 1.63
CA GLU A 67 -17.49 7.45 0.20
C GLU A 67 -16.20 8.10 -0.33
N ILE A 68 -15.91 9.35 0.04
CA ILE A 68 -14.65 10.04 -0.29
C ILE A 68 -13.45 9.17 0.13
N ARG A 69 -13.46 8.64 1.36
CA ARG A 69 -12.38 7.79 1.86
C ARG A 69 -12.27 6.47 1.12
N ARG A 70 -13.40 5.89 0.70
CA ARG A 70 -13.43 4.62 -0.03
C ARG A 70 -12.77 4.79 -1.39
N GLN A 71 -13.05 5.88 -2.10
CA GLN A 71 -12.53 6.17 -3.43
C GLN A 71 -11.01 6.31 -3.43
N SER A 72 -10.43 6.99 -2.45
CA SER A 72 -8.98 7.20 -2.38
C SER A 72 -8.21 6.10 -1.63
N LYS A 73 -8.90 5.18 -0.94
CA LYS A 73 -8.26 4.13 -0.12
C LYS A 73 -7.25 3.31 -0.91
N GLN A 74 -7.62 2.88 -2.12
CA GLN A 74 -6.75 2.05 -2.95
C GLN A 74 -5.51 2.82 -3.41
N GLN A 75 -5.67 4.05 -3.87
CA GLN A 75 -4.56 4.90 -4.31
C GLN A 75 -3.58 5.19 -3.17
N ILE A 76 -4.09 5.50 -1.98
CA ILE A 76 -3.27 5.70 -0.77
C ILE A 76 -2.50 4.42 -0.42
N ALA A 77 -3.17 3.26 -0.44
CA ALA A 77 -2.55 1.99 -0.10
C ALA A 77 -1.42 1.64 -1.08
N GLN A 78 -1.67 1.83 -2.38
CA GLN A 78 -0.69 1.61 -3.44
C GLN A 78 0.53 2.52 -3.28
N LYS A 79 0.32 3.85 -3.17
CA LYS A 79 1.42 4.81 -3.01
C LYS A 79 2.22 4.58 -1.73
N SER A 80 1.55 4.19 -0.65
CA SER A 80 2.22 3.82 0.61
C SER A 80 3.09 2.56 0.44
N GLN A 81 2.65 1.60 -0.38
CA GLN A 81 3.45 0.41 -0.69
C GLN A 81 4.65 0.75 -1.57
N GLU A 82 4.47 1.56 -2.61
CA GLU A 82 5.54 2.06 -3.47
C GLU A 82 6.63 2.78 -2.65
N ILE A 83 6.23 3.62 -1.68
CA ILE A 83 7.17 4.28 -0.76
C ILE A 83 7.95 3.27 0.08
N ARG A 84 7.27 2.26 0.66
CA ARG A 84 7.92 1.24 1.49
C ARG A 84 8.95 0.44 0.71
N GLN A 85 8.56 -0.03 -0.48
CA GLN A 85 9.47 -0.77 -1.37
C GLN A 85 10.64 0.11 -1.79
N GLY A 86 10.37 1.35 -2.19
CA GLY A 86 11.41 2.30 -2.55
C GLY A 86 12.40 2.57 -1.41
N GLN A 87 11.91 2.65 -0.17
CA GLN A 87 12.77 2.82 1.02
C GLN A 87 13.65 1.60 1.30
N GLN A 88 13.14 0.38 1.10
CA GLN A 88 13.94 -0.85 1.23
C GLN A 88 15.06 -0.88 0.18
N GLU A 89 14.71 -0.62 -1.08
CA GLU A 89 15.70 -0.54 -2.16
C GLU A 89 16.73 0.57 -1.93
N LEU A 90 16.31 1.74 -1.44
CA LEU A 90 17.23 2.82 -1.10
C LEU A 90 18.19 2.41 0.03
N HIS A 91 17.68 1.72 1.05
CA HIS A 91 18.51 1.18 2.13
C HIS A 91 19.57 0.22 1.58
N ASP A 92 19.19 -0.68 0.67
CA ASP A 92 20.11 -1.63 0.06
C ASP A 92 21.15 -0.96 -0.84
N LEU A 93 20.76 0.09 -1.58
CA LEU A 93 21.70 0.90 -2.38
C LEU A 93 22.70 1.65 -1.51
N ILE A 94 22.30 2.13 -0.33
CA ILE A 94 23.20 2.82 0.61
C ILE A 94 24.14 1.83 1.29
N ALA A 95 23.64 0.65 1.66
CA ALA A 95 24.43 -0.38 2.35
C ALA A 95 25.37 -1.15 1.41
N GLY A 96 25.01 -1.24 0.12
CA GLY A 96 25.80 -1.95 -0.89
C GLY A 96 27.09 -1.23 -1.26
N THR A 97 28.08 -2.00 -1.69
CA THR A 97 29.41 -1.47 -2.10
C THR A 97 29.50 -1.12 -3.57
N THR A 98 28.50 -1.48 -4.38
CA THR A 98 28.54 -1.36 -5.85
C THR A 98 27.68 -0.22 -6.40
N ALA A 99 26.78 0.36 -5.60
CA ALA A 99 25.90 1.42 -6.05
C ALA A 99 26.65 2.75 -6.16
N THR A 100 26.42 3.50 -7.24
CA THR A 100 26.98 4.84 -7.39
C THR A 100 26.18 5.87 -6.60
N LYS A 101 26.80 7.02 -6.31
CA LYS A 101 26.14 8.16 -5.66
C LYS A 101 24.91 8.62 -6.44
N GLU A 102 24.99 8.60 -7.77
CA GLU A 102 23.91 9.00 -8.68
C GLU A 102 22.72 8.05 -8.55
N GLN A 103 22.96 6.73 -8.52
CA GLN A 103 21.90 5.73 -8.34
C GLN A 103 21.15 5.89 -7.01
N VAL A 104 21.88 6.15 -5.92
CA VAL A 104 21.29 6.45 -4.60
C VAL A 104 20.43 7.71 -4.67
N ARG A 105 20.93 8.77 -5.33
CA ARG A 105 20.21 10.05 -5.43
C ARG A 105 18.96 9.94 -6.30
N ASP A 106 19.03 9.20 -7.40
CA ASP A 106 17.89 8.95 -8.28
C ASP A 106 16.80 8.18 -7.53
N LYS A 107 17.17 7.14 -6.78
CA LYS A 107 16.19 6.40 -5.97
C LYS A 107 15.54 7.29 -4.89
N TYR A 108 16.32 8.14 -4.23
CA TYR A 108 15.78 9.12 -3.29
C TYR A 108 14.78 10.07 -3.97
N ASN A 109 15.11 10.59 -5.16
CA ASN A 109 14.23 11.49 -5.91
C ASN A 109 12.91 10.80 -6.33
N GLN A 110 12.97 9.52 -6.72
CA GLN A 110 11.78 8.73 -7.01
C GLN A 110 10.87 8.61 -5.78
N ILE A 111 11.43 8.27 -4.62
CA ILE A 111 10.65 8.18 -3.37
C ILE A 111 10.05 9.54 -3.00
N LYS A 112 10.81 10.63 -3.17
CA LYS A 112 10.34 12.01 -2.93
C LYS A 112 9.11 12.33 -3.78
N LEU A 113 9.14 11.98 -5.07
CA LEU A 113 8.00 12.18 -5.97
C LEU A 113 6.77 11.39 -5.54
N VAL A 114 6.93 10.10 -5.18
CA VAL A 114 5.80 9.28 -4.72
C VAL A 114 5.22 9.80 -3.40
N LYS A 115 6.07 10.29 -2.49
CA LYS A 115 5.62 10.95 -1.25
C LYS A 115 4.80 12.20 -1.53
N GLN A 116 5.22 13.01 -2.50
CA GLN A 116 4.45 14.20 -2.91
C GLN A 116 3.08 13.80 -3.46
N GLN A 117 3.01 12.83 -4.37
CA GLN A 117 1.74 12.32 -4.91
C GLN A 117 0.81 11.80 -3.80
N LEU A 118 1.36 11.11 -2.81
CA LEU A 118 0.58 10.65 -1.66
C LEU A 118 0.04 11.83 -0.83
N ALA A 119 0.85 12.86 -0.60
CA ALA A 119 0.44 14.06 0.11
C ALA A 119 -0.68 14.79 -0.63
N ASP A 120 -0.58 14.91 -1.95
CA ASP A 120 -1.60 15.53 -2.80
C ASP A 120 -2.95 14.78 -2.66
N ILE A 121 -2.95 13.45 -2.77
CA ILE A 121 -4.17 12.63 -2.58
C ILE A 121 -4.78 12.84 -1.19
N GLN A 122 -3.95 12.93 -0.15
CA GLN A 122 -4.43 13.16 1.22
C GLN A 122 -5.01 14.58 1.39
N PHE A 123 -4.41 15.56 0.73
CA PHE A 123 -4.88 16.94 0.74
C PHE A 123 -6.23 17.07 0.03
N GLU A 124 -6.39 16.49 -1.16
CA GLU A 124 -7.67 16.50 -1.88
C GLU A 124 -8.80 15.84 -1.07
N ASN A 125 -8.52 14.71 -0.42
CA ASN A 125 -9.48 14.10 0.52
C ASN A 125 -9.84 15.02 1.68
N THR A 126 -8.87 15.78 2.18
CA THR A 126 -9.07 16.73 3.28
C THR A 126 -9.98 17.86 2.85
N LEU A 127 -9.77 18.42 1.64
CA LEU A 127 -10.63 19.43 1.05
C LEU A 127 -12.05 18.91 0.83
N ALA A 128 -12.21 17.74 0.22
CA ALA A 128 -13.51 17.15 -0.03
C ALA A 128 -14.30 16.91 1.28
N ILE A 129 -13.62 16.48 2.36
CA ILE A 129 -14.27 16.37 3.68
C ILE A 129 -14.67 17.74 4.23
N ARG A 130 -13.79 18.75 4.11
CA ARG A 130 -14.07 20.11 4.61
C ARG A 130 -15.35 20.69 4.01
N GLU A 131 -15.63 20.43 2.74
CA GLU A 131 -16.83 20.91 2.04
C GLU A 131 -18.14 20.38 2.63
N ILE A 132 -18.12 19.17 3.19
CA ILE A 132 -19.29 18.53 3.84
C ILE A 132 -19.56 19.08 5.24
N LEU A 133 -18.53 19.56 5.92
CA LEU A 133 -18.59 20.00 7.32
C LEU A 133 -19.12 21.43 7.44
N ASN A 134 -19.84 21.70 8.54
CA ASN A 134 -20.20 23.06 8.95
C ASN A 134 -19.00 23.79 9.60
N PRO A 135 -19.07 25.11 9.84
CA PRO A 135 -17.95 25.88 10.40
C PRO A 135 -17.40 25.33 11.74
N GLU A 136 -18.26 24.95 12.68
CA GLU A 136 -17.83 24.42 13.98
C GLU A 136 -17.12 23.07 13.83
N GLN A 137 -17.65 22.19 12.98
CA GLN A 137 -17.06 20.89 12.68
C GLN A 137 -15.71 21.04 11.98
N ARG A 138 -15.56 22.04 11.08
CA ARG A 138 -14.29 22.33 10.41
C ARG A 138 -13.20 22.73 11.40
N GLN A 139 -13.54 23.51 12.42
CA GLN A 139 -12.57 23.88 13.46
C GLN A 139 -12.07 22.64 14.22
N LYS A 140 -12.99 21.77 14.68
CA LYS A 140 -12.63 20.51 15.33
C LYS A 140 -11.82 19.60 14.41
N PHE A 141 -12.14 19.57 13.12
CA PHE A 141 -11.39 18.82 12.12
C PHE A 141 -9.96 19.34 11.97
N ALA A 142 -9.78 20.66 11.79
CA ALA A 142 -8.46 21.27 11.67
C ALA A 142 -7.60 21.01 12.91
N ASP A 143 -8.15 21.22 14.10
CA ASP A 143 -7.47 20.94 15.37
C ASP A 143 -6.97 19.50 15.45
N ARG A 144 -7.78 18.52 15.02
CA ARG A 144 -7.38 17.11 14.99
C ARG A 144 -6.26 16.84 13.99
N MET A 145 -6.25 17.53 12.85
CA MET A 145 -5.23 17.36 11.82
C MET A 145 -3.88 17.93 12.26
N TYR A 146 -3.87 19.12 12.87
CA TYR A 146 -2.64 19.79 13.33
C TYR A 146 -2.13 19.26 14.67
N LYS A 147 -2.99 18.83 15.61
CA LYS A 147 -2.52 18.24 16.89
C LYS A 147 -1.82 16.89 16.71
N LYS A 148 -2.06 16.19 15.60
CA LYS A 148 -1.48 14.87 15.35
C LYS A 148 -0.11 14.93 14.67
N ASN A 149 0.23 16.06 14.06
CA ASN A 149 1.53 16.38 13.48
C ASN A 149 1.90 17.81 13.91
N PRO A 150 2.43 18.03 15.14
CA PRO A 150 3.03 19.32 15.43
C PRO A 150 4.07 19.60 14.34
N PRO A 151 4.12 20.83 13.76
CA PRO A 151 5.17 21.16 12.81
C PRO A 151 6.51 20.83 13.47
N ALA A 152 7.34 20.04 12.78
CA ALA A 152 8.68 19.76 13.26
C ALA A 152 9.35 21.12 13.51
N GLN A 153 9.54 21.45 14.79
CA GLN A 153 10.27 22.64 15.20
C GLN A 153 11.70 22.41 14.73
N HIS A 154 12.05 23.00 13.59
CA HIS A 154 13.44 23.09 13.17
C HIS A 154 14.02 24.25 13.97
N ASN A 155 14.71 23.90 15.07
CA ASN A 155 15.65 24.78 15.74
C ASN A 155 17.02 24.70 15.05
#